data_AF-A0A1Y2C3X3-F1
#
_entry.id   AF-A0A1Y2C3X3-F1
#
_cell.length_a   1.000
_cell.length_b   1.000
_cell.length_c   1.000
_cell.angle_alpha   90.00
_cell.angle_beta   90.00
_cell.angle_gamma   90.00
#
_symmetry.space_group_name_H-M   'P 1'
#
loop_
_entity.id
_entity.type
_entity.pdbx_description
1 polymer ?
#
loop_
_entity_poly.entity_id
_entity_poly.type
_entity_poly.pdbx_seq_one_letter_code
_entity_poly.pdbx_strand_id
1 'polypeptide(L)'
;MTNSDAPVNQTALQLIAVPLNSFLMGICFEACTIGFFTSGARLLDILYAKKKTESPFLTLLIVMFNLGAMISLVVSVLTWIPLSETTCVPVDFLSNIAWHFYFIVFDVFILYKSYIVTDKNAIYLWIASLSFLYRISWTIPDLMWTGGTWDPATETCIYNYNALTGFHYTIADILCDVVATAGAVTMFMKPENRSLEFRSLWFQLMKENGTVFPGMHFLLTC
;
A
#
# COMPACT_ATOMS: atom_id res chain seq x y z
N MET A 1 -29.06 -26.33 32.04
CA MET A 1 -28.55 -26.88 30.76
C MET A 1 -27.56 -25.86 30.23
N THR A 2 -26.28 -26.19 30.37
CA THR A 2 -25.14 -25.35 29.99
C THR A 2 -24.88 -25.52 28.51
N ASN A 3 -25.27 -24.53 27.70
CA ASN A 3 -24.80 -24.43 26.31
C ASN A 3 -23.40 -23.83 26.34
N SER A 4 -22.42 -24.73 26.47
CA SER A 4 -20.98 -24.42 26.45
C SER A 4 -20.41 -24.77 25.07
N ASP A 5 -20.98 -24.22 24.00
CA ASP A 5 -20.41 -24.37 22.65
C ASP A 5 -19.39 -23.23 22.42
N ALA A 6 -18.22 -23.34 23.04
CA ALA A 6 -17.07 -22.53 22.65
C ALA A 6 -16.56 -23.02 21.27
N PRO A 7 -16.33 -22.13 20.29
CA PRO A 7 -16.13 -22.54 18.89
C PRO A 7 -14.69 -23.02 18.66
N VAL A 8 -14.52 -24.34 18.55
CA VAL A 8 -13.24 -25.01 18.20
C VAL A 8 -12.62 -24.49 16.88
N ASN A 9 -13.42 -23.86 16.01
CA ASN A 9 -12.93 -23.28 14.75
C ASN A 9 -12.18 -21.95 14.91
N GLN A 10 -12.42 -21.17 15.97
CA GLN A 10 -11.77 -19.87 16.13
C GLN A 10 -10.31 -20.00 16.61
N THR A 11 -10.03 -20.99 17.46
CA THR A 11 -8.68 -21.24 17.99
C THR A 11 -7.73 -21.80 16.94
N ALA A 12 -8.18 -22.72 16.07
CA ALA A 12 -7.36 -23.26 14.99
C ALA A 12 -7.00 -22.18 13.94
N LEU A 13 -7.96 -21.30 13.61
CA LEU A 13 -7.73 -20.18 12.70
C LEU A 13 -6.73 -19.19 13.29
N GLN A 14 -6.84 -18.85 14.58
CA GLN A 14 -5.88 -17.97 15.25
C GLN A 14 -4.46 -18.58 15.33
N LEU A 15 -4.35 -19.90 15.54
CA LEU A 15 -3.08 -20.63 15.57
C LEU A 15 -2.29 -20.55 14.25
N ILE A 16 -2.98 -20.42 13.12
CA ILE A 16 -2.37 -20.36 11.79
C ILE A 16 -2.26 -18.90 11.30
N ALA A 17 -3.32 -18.11 11.48
CA ALA A 17 -3.42 -16.77 10.92
C ALA A 17 -2.40 -15.80 11.54
N VAL A 18 -2.15 -15.88 12.85
CA VAL A 18 -1.22 -14.98 13.53
C VAL A 18 0.23 -15.22 13.06
N PRO A 19 0.79 -16.45 13.13
CA PRO A 19 2.14 -16.70 12.63
C PRO A 19 2.30 -16.44 11.13
N LEU A 20 1.28 -16.78 10.33
CA LEU A 20 1.29 -16.52 8.89
C LEU A 20 1.32 -15.01 8.60
N ASN A 21 0.48 -14.23 9.27
CA ASN A 21 0.48 -12.78 9.10
C ASN A 21 1.82 -12.18 9.54
N SER A 22 2.37 -12.58 10.69
CA SER A 22 3.69 -12.13 11.14
C SER A 22 4.80 -12.45 10.14
N PHE A 23 4.77 -13.64 9.54
CA PHE A 23 5.73 -14.05 8.52
C PHE A 23 5.61 -13.20 7.23
N LEU A 24 4.40 -13.01 6.73
CA LEU A 24 4.14 -12.17 5.55
C LEU A 24 4.55 -10.72 5.78
N MET A 25 4.20 -10.16 6.94
CA MET A 25 4.59 -8.79 7.34
C MET A 25 6.11 -8.66 7.42
N GLY A 26 6.83 -9.68 7.90
CA GLY A 26 8.29 -9.71 7.94
C GLY A 26 8.92 -9.68 6.54
N ILE A 27 8.41 -10.50 5.60
CA ILE A 27 8.87 -10.49 4.20
C ILE A 27 8.58 -9.13 3.54
N CYS A 28 7.39 -8.58 3.74
CA CYS A 28 7.03 -7.27 3.22
C CYS A 28 7.95 -6.18 3.78
N PHE A 29 8.27 -6.23 5.08
CA PHE A 29 9.17 -5.28 5.71
C PHE A 29 10.59 -5.36 5.13
N GLU A 30 11.12 -6.56 4.93
CA GLU A 30 12.43 -6.77 4.30
C GLU A 30 12.44 -6.22 2.85
N ALA A 31 11.43 -6.57 2.06
CA ALA A 31 11.29 -6.11 0.68
C ALA A 31 11.20 -4.58 0.60
N CYS A 32 10.40 -3.95 1.46
CA CYS A 32 10.28 -2.49 1.53
C CYS A 32 11.57 -1.82 2.02
N THR A 33 12.34 -2.47 2.91
CA THR A 33 13.64 -1.95 3.38
C THR A 33 14.64 -1.92 2.23
N ILE A 34 14.75 -3.01 1.46
CA ILE A 34 15.61 -3.08 0.27
C ILE A 34 15.14 -2.05 -0.77
N GLY A 35 13.82 -1.96 -1.01
CA GLY A 35 13.21 -0.98 -1.91
C GLY A 35 13.50 0.46 -1.51
N PHE A 36 13.42 0.79 -0.22
CA PHE A 36 13.70 2.12 0.32
C PHE A 36 15.16 2.53 0.08
N PHE A 37 16.14 1.70 0.43
CA PHE A 37 17.54 2.05 0.26
C PHE A 37 17.95 2.13 -1.22
N THR A 38 17.48 1.19 -2.06
CA THR A 38 17.79 1.18 -3.49
C THR A 38 17.17 2.39 -4.22
N SER A 39 15.90 2.68 -3.97
CA SER A 39 15.22 3.85 -4.55
C SER A 39 15.73 5.18 -3.98
N GLY A 40 16.12 5.21 -2.70
CA GLY A 40 16.72 6.37 -2.04
C GLY A 40 18.09 6.73 -2.63
N ALA A 41 18.97 5.74 -2.81
CA ALA A 41 20.26 5.94 -3.49
C ALA A 41 20.06 6.45 -4.93
N ARG A 42 19.11 5.86 -5.67
CA ARG A 42 18.72 6.30 -7.01
C ARG A 42 18.21 7.74 -7.03
N LEU A 43 17.42 8.15 -6.03
CA LEU A 43 16.93 9.53 -5.90
C LEU A 43 18.08 10.51 -5.66
N LEU A 44 19.01 10.16 -4.76
CA LEU A 44 20.20 10.98 -4.50
C LEU A 44 21.06 11.12 -5.76
N ASP A 45 21.25 10.06 -6.54
CA ASP A 45 21.97 10.12 -7.82
C ASP A 45 21.29 11.07 -8.83
N ILE A 46 19.97 11.05 -8.94
CA ILE A 46 19.22 11.95 -9.82
C ILE A 46 19.41 13.41 -9.38
N LEU A 47 19.30 13.68 -8.07
CA LEU A 47 19.38 15.02 -7.50
C LEU A 47 20.80 15.61 -7.53
N TYR A 48 21.80 14.83 -7.13
CA TYR A 48 23.19 15.29 -6.97
C TYR A 48 24.04 15.07 -8.23
N ALA A 49 23.91 13.93 -8.90
CA ALA A 49 24.72 13.61 -10.09
C ALA A 49 24.11 14.12 -11.41
N LYS A 50 22.96 14.83 -11.36
CA LYS A 50 22.22 15.38 -12.51
C LYS A 50 21.97 14.34 -13.63
N LYS A 51 21.78 13.06 -13.28
CA LYS A 51 21.32 12.05 -14.25
C LYS A 51 19.90 12.41 -14.72
N LYS A 52 19.78 12.88 -15.96
CA LYS A 52 18.52 13.40 -16.54
C LYS A 52 17.54 12.34 -17.05
N THR A 53 17.86 11.06 -16.93
CA THR A 53 17.09 9.99 -17.60
C THR A 53 15.76 9.67 -16.91
N GLU A 54 15.55 10.11 -15.67
CA GLU A 54 14.44 9.67 -14.83
C GLU A 54 13.74 10.83 -14.14
N SER A 55 12.44 10.68 -13.90
CA SER A 55 11.64 11.70 -13.20
C SER A 55 11.93 11.64 -11.69
N PRO A 56 12.49 12.71 -11.09
CA PRO A 56 12.77 12.73 -9.64
C PRO A 56 11.50 12.59 -8.81
N PHE A 57 10.36 13.06 -9.33
CA PHE A 57 9.06 12.93 -8.67
C PHE A 57 8.61 11.47 -8.56
N LEU A 58 8.78 10.68 -9.64
CA LEU A 58 8.42 9.26 -9.61
C LEU A 58 9.29 8.49 -8.62
N THR A 59 10.60 8.74 -8.63
CA THR A 59 11.52 8.08 -7.69
C THR A 59 11.23 8.49 -6.25
N LEU A 60 10.86 9.74 -5.99
CA LEU A 60 10.40 10.20 -4.67
C LEU A 60 9.15 9.45 -4.20
N LEU A 61 8.16 9.25 -5.07
CA LEU A 61 6.95 8.48 -4.72
C LEU A 61 7.29 7.04 -4.34
N ILE A 62 8.24 6.39 -5.02
CA ILE A 62 8.70 5.04 -4.68
C ILE A 62 9.35 5.02 -3.29
N VAL A 63 10.21 6.01 -2.98
CA VAL A 63 10.83 6.14 -1.64
C VAL A 63 9.75 6.32 -0.58
N MET A 64 8.79 7.22 -0.81
CA MET A 64 7.69 7.49 0.11
C MET A 64 6.78 6.28 0.31
N PHE A 65 6.51 5.51 -0.74
CA PHE A 65 5.71 4.29 -0.68
C PHE A 65 6.37 3.24 0.20
N ASN A 66 7.67 2.96 -0.03
CA ASN A 66 8.41 2.00 0.79
C ASN A 66 8.52 2.47 2.25
N LEU A 67 8.78 3.76 2.49
CA LEU A 67 8.82 4.31 3.84
C LEU A 67 7.46 4.22 4.54
N GLY A 68 6.38 4.58 3.84
CA GLY A 68 5.01 4.49 4.34
C GLY A 68 4.61 3.06 4.69
N ALA A 69 4.97 2.11 3.83
CA ALA A 69 4.77 0.68 4.09
C ALA A 69 5.51 0.25 5.36
N MET A 70 6.81 0.56 5.48
CA MET A 70 7.59 0.22 6.68
C MET A 70 6.97 0.79 7.96
N ILE A 71 6.55 2.07 7.95
CA ILE A 71 5.91 2.71 9.10
C ILE A 71 4.58 2.03 9.41
N SER A 72 3.72 1.80 8.41
CA SER A 72 2.42 1.16 8.59
C SER A 72 2.55 -0.27 9.14
N LEU A 73 3.51 -1.05 8.63
CA LEU A 73 3.81 -2.40 9.12
C LEU A 73 4.23 -2.39 10.60
N VAL A 74 5.15 -1.49 10.98
CA VAL A 74 5.63 -1.37 12.37
C VAL A 74 4.49 -0.96 13.30
N VAL A 75 3.71 0.06 12.94
CA VAL A 75 2.62 0.54 13.78
C VAL A 75 1.48 -0.48 13.86
N SER A 76 1.21 -1.22 12.79
CA SER A 76 0.26 -2.33 12.80
C SER A 76 0.66 -3.43 13.79
N VAL A 77 1.95 -3.76 13.90
CA VAL A 77 2.42 -4.71 14.92
C VAL A 77 2.23 -4.15 16.34
N LEU A 78 2.34 -2.83 16.54
CA LEU A 78 2.11 -2.22 17.85
C LEU A 78 0.66 -2.33 18.33
N THR A 79 -0.33 -2.43 17.44
CA THR A 79 -1.73 -2.64 17.86
C THR A 79 -2.02 -4.10 18.24
N TRP A 80 -1.09 -5.03 17.99
CA TRP A 80 -1.25 -6.45 18.30
C TRP A 80 -0.72 -6.82 19.69
N ILE A 81 0.06 -5.93 20.32
CA ILE A 81 0.52 -6.08 21.69
C ILE A 81 -0.47 -5.41 22.66
N PRO A 82 -0.58 -5.89 23.91
CA PRO A 82 -1.41 -5.23 24.91
C PRO A 82 -0.99 -3.77 25.11
N LEU A 83 -1.90 -2.84 24.80
CA LEU A 83 -1.71 -1.40 25.02
C LEU A 83 -2.10 -1.03 26.44
N SER A 84 -1.56 0.08 26.94
CA SER A 84 -1.93 0.68 28.23
C SER A 84 -2.88 1.86 28.00
N GLU A 85 -3.50 2.34 29.08
CA GLU A 85 -4.36 3.54 29.06
C GLU A 85 -3.70 4.74 28.36
N THR A 86 -2.41 4.95 28.62
CA THR A 86 -1.62 6.05 28.04
C THR A 86 -1.24 5.86 26.58
N THR A 87 -1.18 4.62 26.09
CA THR A 87 -0.71 4.32 24.72
C THR A 87 -1.85 3.96 23.77
N CYS A 88 -3.02 3.57 24.28
CA CYS A 88 -4.19 3.19 23.49
C CYS A 88 -4.55 4.22 22.41
N VAL A 89 -4.93 5.43 22.82
CA VAL A 89 -5.34 6.51 21.91
C VAL A 89 -4.23 6.92 20.92
N PRO A 90 -2.98 7.22 21.35
CA PRO A 90 -1.95 7.68 20.42
C PRO A 90 -1.47 6.58 19.46
N VAL A 91 -1.40 5.32 19.87
CA VAL A 91 -0.99 4.22 18.98
C VAL A 91 -2.05 3.96 17.92
N ASP A 92 -3.34 3.92 18.29
CA ASP A 92 -4.43 3.74 17.32
C ASP A 92 -4.51 4.92 16.34
N PHE A 93 -4.34 6.15 16.81
CA PHE A 93 -4.32 7.32 15.95
C PHE A 93 -3.12 7.30 14.98
N LEU A 94 -1.93 6.94 15.47
CA LEU A 94 -0.74 6.78 14.63
C LEU A 94 -0.93 5.66 13.60
N SER A 95 -1.59 4.56 13.98
CA SER A 95 -1.92 3.44 13.11
C SER A 95 -2.82 3.90 11.97
N ASN A 96 -3.87 4.66 12.29
CA ASN A 96 -4.80 5.17 11.29
C ASN A 96 -4.13 6.16 10.31
N ILE A 97 -3.30 7.07 10.84
CA ILE A 97 -2.51 7.98 9.99
C ILE A 97 -1.56 7.22 9.08
N ALA A 98 -0.81 6.25 9.62
CA ALA A 98 0.16 5.49 8.85
C ALA A 98 -0.52 4.69 7.72
N TRP A 99 -1.67 4.09 8.02
CA TRP A 99 -2.51 3.40 7.04
C TRP A 99 -2.95 4.33 5.91
N HIS A 100 -3.55 5.48 6.24
CA HIS A 100 -3.98 6.44 5.23
C HIS A 100 -2.83 7.01 4.41
N PHE A 101 -1.71 7.33 5.04
CA PHE A 101 -0.51 7.82 4.35
C PHE A 101 -0.02 6.81 3.30
N TYR A 102 0.06 5.54 3.69
CA TYR A 102 0.49 4.46 2.79
C TYR A 102 -0.39 4.36 1.54
N PHE A 103 -1.72 4.28 1.70
CA PHE A 103 -2.65 4.18 0.57
C PHE A 103 -2.73 5.45 -0.27
N ILE A 104 -2.66 6.63 0.33
CA ILE A 104 -2.63 7.90 -0.41
C ILE A 104 -1.39 7.98 -1.31
N VAL A 105 -0.22 7.59 -0.80
CA VAL A 105 1.01 7.58 -1.60
C VAL A 105 0.90 6.55 -2.74
N PHE A 106 0.29 5.39 -2.48
CA PHE A 106 0.03 4.37 -3.49
C PHE A 106 -0.87 4.90 -4.61
N ASP A 107 -2.01 5.51 -4.28
CA ASP A 107 -2.95 6.10 -5.24
C ASP A 107 -2.25 7.13 -6.15
N VAL A 108 -1.48 8.04 -5.56
CA VAL A 108 -0.73 9.05 -6.32
C VAL A 108 0.27 8.37 -7.26
N PHE A 109 0.97 7.34 -6.79
CA PHE A 109 1.94 6.59 -7.58
C PHE A 109 1.30 5.91 -8.81
N ILE A 110 0.22 5.15 -8.61
CA ILE A 110 -0.44 4.43 -9.71
C ILE A 110 -1.12 5.38 -10.70
N LEU A 111 -1.75 6.45 -10.22
CA LEU A 111 -2.42 7.44 -11.06
C LEU A 111 -1.40 8.23 -11.88
N TYR A 112 -0.27 8.62 -11.27
CA TYR A 112 0.80 9.34 -11.96
C TYR A 112 1.49 8.47 -13.03
N LYS A 113 1.77 7.20 -12.73
CA LYS A 113 2.33 6.26 -13.72
C LYS A 113 1.40 6.12 -14.92
N SER A 114 0.12 5.95 -14.66
CA SER A 114 -0.91 5.79 -15.69
C SER A 114 -1.13 7.09 -16.49
N TYR A 115 -0.99 8.26 -15.86
CA TYR A 115 -1.00 9.55 -16.55
C TYR A 115 0.13 9.66 -17.59
N ILE A 116 1.35 9.21 -17.24
CA ILE A 116 2.46 9.16 -18.19
C ILE A 116 2.15 8.23 -19.37
N VAL A 117 1.58 7.05 -19.08
CA VAL A 117 1.21 6.07 -20.12
C VAL A 117 0.18 6.62 -21.10
N THR A 118 -0.77 7.42 -20.61
CA THR A 118 -1.81 8.09 -21.42
C THR A 118 -1.31 9.32 -22.19
N ASP A 119 0.00 9.47 -22.38
CA ASP A 119 0.63 10.65 -23.02
C ASP A 119 0.26 11.98 -22.38
N LYS A 120 0.08 11.98 -21.05
CA LYS A 120 -0.30 13.17 -20.28
C LYS A 120 -1.65 13.76 -20.74
N ASN A 121 -2.61 12.90 -21.07
CA ASN A 121 -3.93 13.33 -21.49
C ASN A 121 -4.65 14.14 -20.40
N ALA A 122 -5.12 15.35 -20.74
CA ALA A 122 -5.78 16.24 -19.80
C ALA A 122 -7.09 15.68 -19.24
N ILE A 123 -7.86 14.92 -20.03
CA ILE A 123 -9.10 14.28 -19.59
C ILE A 123 -8.79 13.21 -18.55
N TYR A 124 -7.76 12.40 -18.78
CA TYR A 124 -7.31 11.42 -17.80
C TYR A 124 -6.91 12.11 -16.49
N LEU A 125 -6.12 13.20 -16.58
CA LEU A 125 -5.71 13.97 -15.41
C LEU A 125 -6.90 14.48 -14.60
N TRP A 126 -7.95 15.00 -15.28
CA TRP A 126 -9.18 15.43 -14.61
C TRP A 126 -9.86 14.29 -13.86
N ILE A 127 -10.07 13.14 -14.50
CA ILE A 127 -10.72 11.98 -13.88
C ILE A 127 -9.89 11.43 -12.71
N ALA A 128 -8.57 11.31 -12.89
CA ALA A 128 -7.65 10.90 -11.84
C ALA A 128 -7.67 11.87 -10.65
N SER A 129 -7.68 13.18 -10.92
CA SER A 129 -7.72 14.20 -9.87
C SER A 129 -9.03 14.17 -9.09
N LEU A 130 -10.17 13.98 -9.76
CA LEU A 130 -11.48 13.84 -9.08
C LEU A 130 -11.53 12.59 -8.20
N SER A 131 -11.01 11.46 -8.68
CA SER A 131 -10.94 10.21 -7.92
C SER A 131 -10.06 10.37 -6.68
N PHE A 132 -8.90 11.00 -6.83
CA PHE A 132 -8.01 11.29 -5.71
C PHE A 132 -8.60 12.31 -4.71
N LEU A 133 -9.31 13.34 -5.17
CA LEU A 133 -9.99 14.28 -4.27
C LEU A 133 -11.10 13.60 -3.45
N TYR A 134 -11.82 12.66 -4.06
CA TYR A 134 -12.79 11.82 -3.36
C TYR A 134 -12.11 10.97 -2.28
N ARG A 135 -10.94 10.40 -2.56
CA ARG A 135 -10.10 9.70 -1.55
C ARG A 135 -9.76 10.58 -0.36
N ILE A 136 -9.22 11.78 -0.62
CA ILE A 136 -8.83 12.72 0.46
C ILE A 136 -10.03 13.18 1.28
N SER A 137 -11.18 13.38 0.63
CA SER A 137 -12.41 13.82 1.28
C SER A 137 -12.93 12.82 2.32
N TRP A 138 -12.67 11.52 2.14
CA TRP A 138 -13.05 10.47 3.09
C TRP A 138 -11.96 10.11 4.10
N THR A 139 -10.68 10.42 3.80
CA THR A 139 -9.60 10.29 4.79
C THR A 139 -9.80 11.21 5.99
N ILE A 140 -10.19 12.47 5.77
CA ILE A 140 -10.35 13.46 6.85
C ILE A 140 -11.38 13.02 7.90
N PRO A 141 -12.63 12.67 7.55
CA PRO A 141 -13.60 12.22 8.52
C PRO A 141 -13.21 10.87 9.16
N ASP A 142 -12.51 9.99 8.45
CA ASP A 142 -12.03 8.74 9.06
C ASP A 142 -11.04 9.01 10.21
N LEU A 143 -10.06 9.89 9.96
CA LEU A 143 -9.10 10.30 10.99
C LEU A 143 -9.75 10.97 12.22
N MET A 144 -10.95 11.54 12.05
CA MET A 144 -11.70 12.18 13.14
C MET A 144 -12.63 11.22 13.88
N TRP A 145 -13.17 10.21 13.20
CA TRP A 145 -14.24 9.36 13.74
C TRP A 145 -13.79 7.95 14.10
N THR A 146 -12.65 7.50 13.56
CA THR A 146 -12.04 6.22 13.86
C THR A 146 -10.90 6.41 14.86
N GLY A 147 -10.88 5.60 15.92
CA GLY A 147 -9.81 5.66 16.92
C GLY A 147 -9.99 4.72 18.11
N GLY A 148 -9.02 4.72 19.02
CA GLY A 148 -9.01 3.90 20.22
C GLY A 148 -9.69 4.55 21.41
N THR A 149 -10.39 3.77 22.22
CA THR A 149 -10.87 4.16 23.56
C THR A 149 -10.43 3.13 24.58
N TRP A 150 -9.85 3.59 25.71
CA TRP A 150 -9.47 2.71 26.80
C TRP A 150 -10.71 2.28 27.61
N ASP A 151 -10.90 0.97 27.79
CA ASP A 151 -11.91 0.43 28.70
C ASP A 151 -11.25 0.00 30.03
N PRO A 152 -11.49 0.74 31.13
CA PRO A 152 -10.91 0.42 32.44
C PRO A 152 -11.53 -0.82 33.08
N ALA A 153 -12.71 -1.29 32.64
CA ALA A 153 -13.36 -2.48 33.21
C ALA A 153 -12.72 -3.78 32.71
N THR A 154 -12.30 -3.80 31.45
CA THR A 154 -11.67 -4.96 30.81
C THR A 154 -10.15 -4.83 30.68
N GLU A 155 -9.58 -3.67 31.03
CA GLU A 155 -8.16 -3.33 30.85
C GLU A 155 -7.70 -3.52 29.39
N THR A 156 -8.57 -3.15 28.44
CA THR A 156 -8.30 -3.30 27.00
C THR A 156 -8.51 -2.01 26.23
N CYS A 157 -7.69 -1.80 25.20
CA CYS A 157 -7.95 -0.77 24.20
C CYS A 157 -9.02 -1.26 23.21
N ILE A 158 -10.13 -0.55 23.11
CA ILE A 158 -11.21 -0.85 22.17
C ILE A 158 -11.02 0.03 20.93
N TYR A 159 -10.84 -0.62 19.78
CA TYR A 159 -10.80 0.06 18.49
C TYR A 159 -12.20 0.36 17.99
N ASN A 160 -12.53 1.64 17.86
CA ASN A 160 -13.82 2.11 17.34
C ASN A 160 -13.65 2.48 15.87
N TYR A 161 -14.04 1.56 14.99
CA TYR A 161 -14.04 1.81 13.55
C TYR A 161 -15.34 2.49 13.12
N ASN A 162 -15.24 3.50 12.26
CA ASN A 162 -16.42 4.07 11.60
C ASN A 162 -16.67 3.35 10.27
N ALA A 163 -17.74 2.54 10.23
CA ALA A 163 -18.08 1.75 9.05
C ALA A 163 -18.35 2.59 7.78
N LEU A 164 -18.88 3.81 7.94
CA LEU A 164 -19.21 4.68 6.82
C LEU A 164 -17.94 5.21 6.15
N THR A 165 -17.03 5.79 6.92
CA THR A 165 -15.76 6.30 6.38
C THR A 165 -14.90 5.15 5.87
N GLY A 166 -14.88 4.02 6.61
CA GLY A 166 -14.33 2.73 6.20
C GLY A 166 -14.71 2.33 4.78
N PHE A 167 -16.01 2.26 4.53
CA PHE A 167 -16.56 1.89 3.24
C PHE A 167 -16.19 2.89 2.13
N HIS A 168 -16.31 4.18 2.40
CA HIS A 168 -16.11 5.20 1.37
C HIS A 168 -14.64 5.39 0.97
N TYR A 169 -13.69 5.35 1.91
CA TYR A 169 -12.29 5.41 1.54
C TYR A 169 -11.86 4.15 0.77
N THR A 170 -12.41 2.99 1.10
CA THR A 170 -12.12 1.73 0.39
C THR A 170 -12.64 1.78 -1.05
N ILE A 171 -13.84 2.33 -1.27
CA ILE A 171 -14.35 2.60 -2.62
C ILE A 171 -13.46 3.58 -3.37
N ALA A 172 -12.92 4.59 -2.68
CA ALA A 172 -12.03 5.55 -3.30
C ALA A 172 -10.73 4.90 -3.77
N ASP A 173 -10.13 4.01 -2.97
CA ASP A 173 -8.93 3.23 -3.36
C ASP A 173 -9.24 2.39 -4.62
N ILE A 174 -10.37 1.66 -4.62
CA ILE A 174 -10.80 0.86 -5.78
C ILE A 174 -11.02 1.74 -7.02
N LEU A 175 -11.60 2.93 -6.85
CA LEU A 175 -11.81 3.87 -7.94
C LEU A 175 -10.48 4.34 -8.55
N CYS A 176 -9.50 4.68 -7.71
CA CYS A 176 -8.15 5.02 -8.14
C CYS A 176 -7.51 3.88 -8.94
N ASP A 177 -7.61 2.64 -8.46
CA ASP A 177 -7.11 1.45 -9.14
C ASP A 177 -7.78 1.22 -10.50
N VAL A 178 -9.10 1.37 -10.58
CA VAL A 178 -9.86 1.22 -11.85
C VAL A 178 -9.46 2.30 -12.85
N VAL A 179 -9.33 3.55 -12.41
CA VAL A 179 -8.91 4.67 -13.28
C VAL A 179 -7.47 4.45 -13.76
N ALA A 180 -6.55 4.09 -12.87
CA ALA A 180 -5.18 3.75 -13.22
C ALA A 180 -5.12 2.60 -14.22
N THR A 181 -5.86 1.52 -13.98
CA THR A 181 -5.94 0.36 -14.88
C THR A 181 -6.48 0.74 -16.26
N ALA A 182 -7.56 1.53 -16.31
CA ALA A 182 -8.10 2.03 -17.57
C ALA A 182 -7.05 2.86 -18.35
N GLY A 183 -6.32 3.73 -17.64
CA GLY A 183 -5.20 4.49 -18.21
C GLY A 183 -4.09 3.60 -18.74
N ALA A 184 -3.68 2.58 -17.98
CA ALA A 184 -2.65 1.63 -18.40
C ALA A 184 -3.07 0.82 -19.65
N VAL A 185 -4.33 0.41 -19.75
CA VAL A 185 -4.86 -0.32 -20.90
C VAL A 185 -4.78 0.49 -22.20
N THR A 186 -4.86 1.83 -22.13
CA THR A 186 -4.70 2.67 -23.32
C THR A 186 -3.36 2.49 -24.04
N MET A 187 -2.31 2.04 -23.33
CA MET A 187 -1.01 1.70 -23.92
C MET A 187 -1.13 0.69 -25.06
N PHE A 188 -1.98 -0.32 -24.89
CA PHE A 188 -2.19 -1.39 -25.86
C PHE A 188 -3.01 -0.95 -27.07
N MET A 189 -3.75 0.15 -26.94
CA MET A 189 -4.55 0.70 -28.02
C MET A 189 -3.72 1.55 -28.98
N LYS A 190 -2.50 1.96 -28.60
CA LYS A 190 -1.62 2.80 -29.43
C LYS A 190 -1.10 2.01 -30.65
N PRO A 191 -1.10 2.62 -31.86
CA PRO A 191 -0.70 1.94 -33.09
C PRO A 191 0.74 1.42 -33.06
N GLU A 192 1.64 2.17 -32.42
CA GLU A 192 3.06 1.85 -32.23
C GLU A 192 3.31 0.62 -31.35
N ASN A 193 2.33 0.28 -30.48
CA ASN A 193 2.40 -0.83 -29.53
C ASN A 193 1.56 -2.05 -29.97
N ARG A 194 0.84 -1.97 -31.09
CA ARG A 194 0.04 -3.11 -31.61
C ARG A 194 0.88 -4.32 -32.01
N SER A 195 2.19 -4.17 -32.16
CA SER A 195 3.14 -5.25 -32.44
C SER A 195 3.79 -5.84 -31.18
N LEU A 196 3.48 -5.33 -29.98
CA LEU A 196 3.87 -5.98 -28.74
C LEU A 196 3.13 -7.31 -28.68
N GLU A 197 3.81 -8.40 -29.07
CA GLU A 197 3.33 -9.75 -28.86
C GLU A 197 2.81 -9.85 -27.43
N PHE A 198 1.57 -10.33 -27.26
CA PHE A 198 1.02 -10.74 -25.96
C PHE A 198 1.86 -11.91 -25.42
N ARG A 199 3.09 -11.63 -24.99
CA ARG A 199 3.88 -12.54 -24.19
C ARG A 199 3.29 -12.47 -22.80
N SER A 200 2.82 -13.61 -22.30
CA SER A 200 2.20 -13.69 -20.98
C SER A 200 3.14 -13.06 -19.95
N LEU A 201 2.56 -12.43 -18.92
CA LEU A 201 3.31 -11.86 -17.79
C LEU A 201 4.34 -12.86 -17.25
N TRP A 202 3.95 -14.14 -17.18
CA TRP A 202 4.81 -15.27 -16.83
C TRP A 202 6.00 -15.47 -17.75
N PHE A 203 5.83 -15.29 -19.07
CA PHE A 203 6.93 -15.39 -20.02
C PHE A 203 7.93 -14.24 -19.84
N GLN A 204 7.48 -13.02 -19.58
CA GLN A 204 8.39 -11.89 -19.31
C GLN A 204 9.12 -12.08 -17.97
N LEU A 205 8.40 -12.50 -16.92
CA LEU A 205 8.98 -12.86 -15.62
C LEU A 205 10.01 -13.99 -15.74
N MET A 206 9.72 -15.04 -16.51
CA MET A 206 10.68 -16.14 -16.74
C MET A 206 11.85 -15.71 -17.61
N LYS A 207 11.67 -14.76 -18.54
CA LYS A 207 12.76 -14.24 -19.36
C LYS A 207 13.70 -13.38 -18.54
N GLU A 208 13.18 -12.45 -17.75
CA GLU A 208 13.98 -11.58 -16.87
C GLU A 208 14.69 -12.40 -15.78
N ASN A 209 14.02 -13.42 -15.20
CA ASN A 209 14.63 -14.32 -14.22
C ASN A 209 15.51 -15.43 -14.85
N GLY A 210 15.28 -15.79 -16.11
CA GLY A 210 15.96 -16.90 -16.79
C GLY A 210 17.27 -16.49 -17.47
N THR A 211 17.46 -15.22 -17.81
CA THR A 211 18.74 -14.70 -18.33
C THR A 211 19.72 -14.27 -17.24
N VAL A 212 19.39 -14.45 -15.95
CA VAL A 212 20.27 -14.09 -14.83
C VAL A 212 20.52 -15.31 -13.93
N PHE A 213 21.54 -16.10 -14.26
CA PHE A 213 22.32 -16.86 -13.26
C PHE A 213 23.78 -16.89 -13.75
N PRO A 214 24.77 -16.44 -12.95
CA PRO A 214 24.94 -16.85 -11.56
C PRO A 214 25.19 -15.66 -10.61
N GLY A 215 24.30 -15.45 -9.64
CA GLY A 215 24.49 -14.40 -8.62
C GLY A 215 23.15 -13.96 -8.04
N MET A 216 22.61 -14.78 -7.15
CA MET A 216 21.30 -14.64 -6.54
C MET A 216 21.17 -13.30 -5.78
N HIS A 217 20.43 -12.35 -6.34
CA HIS A 217 19.74 -11.32 -5.57
C HIS A 217 18.28 -11.33 -6.03
N PHE A 218 17.46 -11.98 -5.21
CA PHE A 218 16.01 -11.99 -5.31
C PHE A 218 15.51 -10.53 -5.31
N LEU A 219 15.00 -10.06 -6.45
CA LEU A 219 14.33 -8.77 -6.60
C LEU A 219 12.88 -9.07 -6.99
N LEU A 220 12.13 -9.55 -6.00
CA LEU A 220 10.68 -9.46 -5.98
C LEU A 220 10.34 -8.23 -5.14
N THR A 221 10.32 -7.05 -5.77
CA THR A 221 9.53 -5.94 -5.25
C THR A 221 8.06 -6.25 -5.52
N CYS A 222 7.30 -6.45 -4.45
CA CYS A 222 5.84 -6.35 -4.43
C CYS A 222 5.37 -5.00 -4.99
#